data_AF-N9PGK5-F1
#
_entry.id   AF-N9PGK5-F1
#
_cell.length_a   1.000
_cell.length_b   1.000
_cell.length_c   1.000
_cell.angle_alpha   90.00
_cell.angle_beta   90.00
_cell.angle_gamma   90.00
#
_symmetry.space_group_name_H-M   'P 1'
#
loop_
_entity.id
_entity.type
_entity.pdbx_description
1 polymer ?
#
loop_
_entity_poly.entity_id
_entity_poly.type
_entity_poly.pdbx_seq_one_letter_code
_entity_poly.pdbx_strand_id
1 'polypeptide(L)'
;MSLILEILVSIFLLIGAFFMLVGGIGMVRLPDLFMRLHAPTKSSTLGLGSFLMASILFSAIYGRFGFAEVLITLFAFITAPVSANLMAQAALHLRLRSLSGEVPETLERPLPWQRSRRRTFYEKKINRNDDFD
;
A
#
# COMPACT_ATOMS: atom_id res chain seq x y z
N MET A 1 -32.55 7.00 23.68
CA MET A 1 -32.03 6.44 22.41
C MET A 1 -32.71 7.18 21.27
N SER A 2 -32.01 8.06 20.58
CA SER A 2 -32.55 8.73 19.40
C SER A 2 -32.44 7.77 18.21
N LEU A 3 -33.55 7.18 17.80
CA LEU A 3 -33.66 6.28 16.63
C LEU A 3 -32.89 6.77 15.39
N ILE A 4 -32.88 8.09 15.18
CA ILE A 4 -32.10 8.77 14.14
C ILE A 4 -30.60 8.46 14.18
N LEU A 5 -29.99 8.40 15.36
CA LEU A 5 -28.55 8.12 15.48
C LEU A 5 -28.24 6.66 15.22
N GLU A 6 -29.08 5.73 15.65
CA GLU A 6 -28.90 4.30 15.37
C GLU A 6 -28.96 4.01 13.86
N ILE A 7 -29.86 4.70 13.16
CA ILE A 7 -29.95 4.64 11.70
C ILE A 7 -28.68 5.22 11.07
N LEU A 8 -28.19 6.36 11.56
CA LEU A 8 -27.01 7.03 11.01
C LEU A 8 -25.74 6.19 11.20
N VAL A 9 -25.55 5.60 12.39
CA VAL A 9 -24.45 4.67 12.69
C VAL A 9 -24.53 3.44 11.79
N SER A 10 -25.73 2.86 11.61
CA SER A 10 -25.93 1.69 10.74
C SER A 10 -25.59 2.00 9.28
N ILE A 11 -25.96 3.18 8.78
CA ILE A 11 -25.62 3.63 7.42
C ILE A 11 -24.11 3.75 7.26
N PHE A 12 -23.40 4.37 8.21
CA PHE A 12 -21.94 4.45 8.15
C PHE A 12 -21.28 3.06 8.19
N LEU A 13 -21.76 2.15 9.03
CA LEU A 13 -21.25 0.77 9.05
C LEU A 13 -21.48 0.04 7.73
N LEU A 14 -22.64 0.20 7.10
CA LEU A 14 -22.92 -0.41 5.79
C LEU A 14 -22.02 0.16 4.69
N ILE A 15 -21.82 1.48 4.68
CA ILE A 15 -20.93 2.15 3.72
C ILE A 15 -19.48 1.68 3.91
N GLY A 16 -18.99 1.64 5.15
CA GLY A 16 -17.64 1.18 5.44
C GLY A 16 -17.42 -0.29 5.06
N ALA A 17 -18.41 -1.15 5.31
CA ALA A 17 -18.38 -2.57 4.92
C ALA A 17 -18.40 -2.74 3.39
N PHE A 18 -19.21 -1.95 2.68
CA PHE A 18 -19.23 -1.92 1.22
C PHE A 18 -17.86 -1.55 0.65
N PHE A 19 -17.22 -0.51 1.18
CA PHE A 19 -15.87 -0.13 0.76
C PHE A 19 -14.88 -1.28 1.01
N MET A 20 -14.84 -1.85 2.22
CA MET A 20 -13.96 -3.00 2.53
C MET A 20 -14.16 -4.18 1.56
N LEU A 21 -15.39 -4.47 1.19
CA LEU A 21 -15.71 -5.53 0.23
C LEU A 21 -15.15 -5.21 -1.16
N VAL A 22 -15.32 -3.96 -1.63
CA VAL A 22 -14.72 -3.49 -2.90
C VAL A 22 -13.20 -3.56 -2.85
N GLY A 23 -12.57 -3.21 -1.73
CA GLY A 23 -11.12 -3.33 -1.52
C GLY A 23 -10.62 -4.77 -1.62
N GLY A 24 -11.34 -5.71 -0.99
CA GLY A 24 -11.05 -7.13 -1.07
C GLY A 24 -11.18 -7.68 -2.48
N ILE A 25 -12.25 -7.32 -3.20
CA ILE A 25 -12.44 -7.71 -4.61
C ILE A 25 -11.33 -7.11 -5.48
N GLY A 26 -10.94 -5.85 -5.24
CA GLY A 26 -9.82 -5.22 -5.92
C GLY A 26 -8.51 -5.98 -5.73
N MET A 27 -8.23 -6.46 -4.51
CA MET A 27 -7.04 -7.26 -4.25
C MET A 27 -6.97 -8.53 -5.12
N VAL A 28 -8.09 -9.23 -5.30
CA VAL A 28 -8.16 -10.50 -6.04
C VAL A 28 -8.11 -10.27 -7.55
N ARG A 29 -8.73 -9.19 -8.05
CA ARG A 29 -8.95 -8.99 -9.49
C ARG A 29 -7.78 -8.34 -10.22
N LEU A 30 -6.91 -7.60 -9.53
CA LEU A 30 -5.79 -6.92 -10.20
C LEU A 30 -4.62 -7.88 -10.49
N PRO A 31 -3.93 -7.76 -11.65
CA PRO A 31 -2.88 -8.69 -12.07
C PRO A 31 -1.48 -8.39 -11.48
N ASP A 32 -1.22 -7.19 -10.99
CA ASP A 32 0.09 -6.74 -10.50
C ASP A 32 0.05 -6.42 -9.00
N LEU A 33 1.07 -6.83 -8.23
CA LEU A 33 1.19 -6.60 -6.79
C LEU A 33 1.14 -5.13 -6.41
N PHE A 34 1.76 -4.23 -7.19
CA PHE A 34 1.72 -2.79 -6.89
C PHE A 34 0.31 -2.21 -7.06
N MET A 35 -0.39 -2.67 -8.11
CA MET A 35 -1.78 -2.32 -8.38
C MET A 35 -2.72 -2.94 -7.32
N ARG A 36 -2.41 -4.16 -6.87
CA ARG A 36 -3.09 -4.85 -5.74
C ARG A 36 -2.85 -4.20 -4.39
N LEU A 37 -1.77 -3.44 -4.18
CA LEU A 37 -1.57 -2.71 -2.92
C LEU A 37 -2.38 -1.40 -2.93
N HIS A 38 -2.59 -0.80 -4.09
CA HIS A 38 -3.30 0.48 -4.20
C HIS A 38 -4.81 0.34 -3.94
N ALA A 39 -5.44 -0.75 -4.39
CA ALA A 39 -6.87 -0.99 -4.20
C ALA A 39 -7.28 -1.18 -2.71
N PRO A 40 -6.62 -2.04 -1.91
CA PRO A 40 -6.86 -2.16 -0.48
C PRO A 40 -6.53 -0.88 0.28
N THR A 41 -5.46 -0.15 -0.09
CA THR A 41 -5.08 1.06 0.67
C THR A 41 -6.14 2.15 0.56
N LYS A 42 -6.70 2.38 -0.64
CA LYS A 42 -7.81 3.33 -0.85
C LYS A 42 -9.11 2.90 -0.16
N SER A 43 -9.37 1.60 -0.17
CA SER A 43 -10.54 1.03 0.47
C SER A 43 -10.45 1.08 1.99
N SER A 44 -9.29 0.81 2.57
CA SER A 44 -9.09 0.77 4.02
C SER A 44 -9.20 2.15 4.64
N THR A 45 -8.70 3.20 3.98
CA THR A 45 -8.83 4.57 4.48
C THR A 45 -10.28 5.05 4.51
N LEU A 46 -11.06 4.76 3.46
CA LEU A 46 -12.49 5.11 3.42
C LEU A 46 -13.34 4.22 4.34
N GLY A 47 -13.07 2.90 4.36
CA GLY A 47 -13.80 1.94 5.19
C GLY A 47 -13.58 2.15 6.68
N LEU A 48 -12.32 2.15 7.13
CA LEU A 48 -11.97 2.40 8.53
C LEU A 48 -12.33 3.82 8.95
N GLY A 49 -12.18 4.82 8.06
CA GLY A 49 -12.61 6.19 8.34
C GLY A 49 -14.12 6.29 8.60
N SER A 50 -14.94 5.55 7.85
CA SER A 50 -16.39 5.47 8.07
C SER A 50 -16.71 4.80 9.42
N PHE A 51 -16.02 3.72 9.76
CA PHE A 51 -16.18 3.06 11.07
C PHE A 51 -15.75 3.94 12.24
N LEU A 52 -14.67 4.70 12.09
CA LEU A 52 -14.20 5.65 13.10
C LEU A 52 -15.24 6.75 13.34
N MET A 53 -15.82 7.30 12.26
CA MET A 53 -16.87 8.31 12.37
C MET A 53 -18.14 7.76 13.05
N ALA A 54 -18.53 6.52 12.72
CA ALA A 54 -19.64 5.83 13.37
C ALA A 54 -19.41 5.64 14.88
N SER A 55 -18.18 5.24 15.25
CA SER A 55 -17.77 5.03 16.64
C SER A 55 -17.74 6.34 17.44
N ILE A 56 -17.25 7.45 16.86
CA ILE A 56 -17.28 8.77 17.50
C ILE A 56 -18.72 9.21 17.78
N LEU A 57 -19.61 9.03 16.80
CA LEU A 57 -21.02 9.40 16.92
C LEU A 57 -21.74 8.58 18.00
N PHE A 58 -21.42 7.29 18.11
CA PHE A 58 -21.94 6.41 19.15
C PHE A 58 -21.38 6.76 20.53
N SER A 59 -20.06 7.00 20.64
CA SER A 59 -19.38 7.31 21.90
C SER A 59 -19.83 8.65 22.51
N ALA A 60 -20.19 9.63 21.68
CA ALA A 60 -20.69 10.93 22.13
C ALA A 60 -21.98 10.84 22.97
N ILE A 61 -22.77 9.77 22.81
CA ILE A 61 -24.07 9.60 23.47
C ILE A 61 -23.98 8.74 24.72
N TYR A 62 -23.16 7.69 24.70
CA TYR A 62 -23.13 6.71 25.78
C TYR A 62 -22.14 7.05 26.90
N GLY A 63 -21.22 7.99 26.71
CA GLY A 63 -20.20 8.38 27.70
C GLY A 63 -19.24 7.24 28.11
N ARG A 64 -19.50 6.02 27.66
CA ARG A 64 -18.66 4.84 27.74
C ARG A 64 -17.80 4.86 26.50
N PHE A 65 -16.61 5.43 26.64
CA PHE A 65 -15.59 5.28 25.62
C PHE A 65 -15.36 3.78 25.40
N GLY A 66 -15.76 3.28 24.24
CA GLY A 66 -15.37 1.98 23.73
C GLY A 66 -13.87 2.01 23.38
N PHE A 67 -13.02 2.25 24.38
CA PHE A 67 -11.58 2.41 24.22
C PHE A 67 -10.99 1.22 23.46
N ALA A 68 -11.45 0.01 23.76
CA ALA A 68 -11.04 -1.19 23.05
C ALA A 68 -11.40 -1.15 21.55
N GLU A 69 -12.58 -0.69 21.19
CA GLU A 69 -13.07 -0.67 19.80
C GLU A 69 -12.33 0.38 18.95
N VAL A 70 -12.13 1.57 19.51
CA VAL A 70 -11.31 2.62 18.90
C VAL A 70 -9.85 2.16 18.79
N LEU A 71 -9.30 1.53 19.84
CA LEU A 71 -7.92 1.06 19.86
C LEU A 71 -7.70 -0.06 18.85
N ILE A 72 -8.63 -1.01 18.71
CA ILE A 72 -8.57 -2.06 17.69
C ILE A 72 -8.61 -1.45 16.29
N THR A 73 -9.52 -0.51 16.04
CA THR A 73 -9.66 0.15 14.73
C THR A 73 -8.42 0.97 14.38
N LEU A 74 -7.88 1.72 15.34
CA LEU A 74 -6.66 2.52 15.18
C LEU A 74 -5.44 1.63 14.99
N PHE A 75 -5.31 0.56 15.78
CA PHE A 75 -4.21 -0.39 15.66
C PHE A 75 -4.24 -1.04 14.27
N ALA A 76 -5.39 -1.57 13.85
CA ALA A 76 -5.56 -2.14 12.52
C ALA A 76 -5.26 -1.12 11.40
N PHE A 77 -5.66 0.14 11.60
CA PHE A 77 -5.38 1.23 10.66
C PHE A 77 -3.89 1.54 10.54
N ILE A 78 -3.10 1.41 11.60
CA ILE A 78 -1.63 1.57 11.55
C ILE A 78 -0.96 0.32 10.98
N THR A 79 -1.45 -0.87 11.34
CA THR A 79 -0.88 -2.14 10.85
C THR A 79 -1.02 -2.29 9.35
N ALA A 80 -2.18 -1.94 8.77
CA ALA A 80 -2.44 -2.06 7.34
C ALA A 80 -1.39 -1.37 6.43
N PRO A 81 -1.07 -0.07 6.59
CA PRO A 81 -0.06 0.61 5.78
C PRO A 81 1.37 0.14 6.09
N VAL A 82 1.68 -0.24 7.33
CA VAL A 82 2.99 -0.80 7.67
C VAL A 82 3.20 -2.14 6.95
N SER A 83 2.21 -3.05 7.01
CA SER A 83 2.25 -4.31 6.27
C SER A 83 2.33 -4.09 4.76
N ALA A 84 1.57 -3.13 4.21
CA ALA A 84 1.63 -2.78 2.79
C ALA A 84 3.01 -2.28 2.36
N ASN A 85 3.65 -1.43 3.17
CA ASN A 85 4.99 -0.92 2.90
C ASN A 85 6.05 -2.04 2.95
N LEU A 86 5.97 -2.94 3.93
CA LEU A 86 6.85 -4.10 4.01
C LEU A 86 6.66 -5.05 2.82
N MET A 87 5.41 -5.29 2.40
CA MET A 87 5.12 -6.07 1.19
C MET A 87 5.69 -5.42 -0.06
N ALA A 88 5.58 -4.09 -0.20
CA ALA A 88 6.17 -3.36 -1.32
C ALA A 88 7.70 -3.49 -1.36
N GLN A 89 8.38 -3.37 -0.21
CA GLN A 89 9.82 -3.57 -0.12
C GLN A 89 10.26 -5.00 -0.46
N ALA A 90 9.51 -5.99 -0.01
CA ALA A 90 9.75 -7.40 -0.36
C ALA A 90 9.55 -7.66 -1.86
N ALA A 91 8.48 -7.10 -2.46
CA ALA A 91 8.21 -7.21 -3.89
C ALA A 91 9.32 -6.59 -4.75
N LEU A 92 9.87 -5.45 -4.32
CA LEU A 92 11.02 -4.81 -4.96
C LEU A 92 12.29 -5.66 -4.87
N HIS A 93 12.58 -6.26 -3.72
CA HIS A 93 13.74 -7.16 -3.55
C HIS A 93 13.62 -8.42 -4.40
N LEU A 94 12.41 -8.94 -4.58
CA LEU A 94 12.11 -10.07 -5.45
C LEU A 94 12.10 -9.71 -6.96
N ARG A 95 12.38 -8.45 -7.32
CA ARG A 95 12.34 -7.92 -8.70
C ARG A 95 11.07 -8.30 -9.44
N LEU A 96 9.93 -8.31 -8.75
CA LEU A 96 8.65 -8.63 -9.36
C LEU A 96 8.34 -7.59 -10.44
N ARG A 97 8.07 -8.07 -11.66
CA ARG A 97 7.84 -7.24 -12.83
C ARG A 97 6.52 -6.49 -12.64
N SER A 98 6.57 -5.17 -12.49
CA SER A 98 5.40 -4.33 -12.58
C SER A 98 4.81 -4.44 -13.99
N LEU A 99 3.49 -4.64 -14.08
CA LEU A 99 2.75 -4.67 -15.34
C LEU A 99 2.28 -3.25 -15.75
N SER A 100 2.73 -2.20 -15.05
CA SER A 100 2.36 -0.80 -15.31
C SER A 100 3.07 -0.16 -16.50
N GLY A 101 3.61 -0.95 -17.44
CA GLY A 101 4.05 -0.47 -18.76
C GLY A 101 5.39 0.28 -18.81
N GLU A 102 5.85 0.88 -17.72
CA GLU A 102 7.16 1.53 -17.67
C GLU A 102 7.87 1.14 -16.37
N VAL A 103 8.92 0.32 -16.50
CA VAL A 103 9.93 0.22 -15.45
C VAL A 103 10.56 1.61 -15.38
N PRO A 104 10.50 2.33 -14.24
CA PRO A 104 11.18 3.61 -14.16
C PRO A 104 12.64 3.38 -14.49
N GLU A 105 13.21 4.18 -15.40
CA GLU A 105 14.60 4.09 -15.88
C GLU A 105 15.61 4.02 -14.72
N THR A 106 15.21 4.41 -13.51
CA THR A 106 15.96 4.29 -12.26
C THR A 106 16.25 2.86 -11.79
N LEU A 107 15.48 1.84 -12.22
CA LEU A 107 15.79 0.42 -11.97
C LEU A 107 16.76 -0.18 -13.01
N GLU A 108 16.81 0.39 -14.21
CA GLU A 108 17.82 0.05 -15.23
C GLU A 108 19.11 0.86 -15.08
N ARG A 109 19.04 2.01 -14.39
CA ARG A 109 20.23 2.81 -14.08
C ARG A 109 21.19 2.00 -13.19
N PRO A 110 22.45 1.80 -13.61
CA PRO A 110 23.44 1.18 -12.76
C PRO A 110 23.64 2.05 -11.52
N LEU A 111 23.63 1.40 -10.35
CA LEU A 111 23.82 2.07 -9.06
C LEU A 111 25.15 2.86 -9.08
N PRO A 112 25.26 4.00 -8.38
CA PRO A 112 26.44 4.87 -8.46
C PRO A 112 27.77 4.14 -8.27
N TRP A 113 27.79 3.14 -7.39
CA TRP A 113 28.97 2.32 -7.11
C TRP A 113 29.24 1.20 -8.13
N GLN A 114 28.27 0.81 -8.96
CA GLN A 114 28.47 -0.12 -10.09
C GLN A 114 29.03 0.58 -11.34
N ARG A 115 28.95 1.92 -11.42
CA ARG A 115 29.41 2.70 -12.58
C ARG A 115 30.92 2.59 -12.81
N SER A 116 31.71 2.43 -11.75
CA SER A 116 33.17 2.40 -11.83
C SER A 116 33.72 1.11 -12.45
N ARG A 117 33.02 -0.02 -12.27
CA ARG A 117 33.51 -1.34 -12.72
C ARG A 117 33.31 -1.60 -14.22
N ARG A 118 32.31 -0.97 -14.87
CA ARG A 118 32.09 -1.13 -16.33
C ARG A 118 33.07 -0.31 -17.17
N ARG A 119 33.53 0.85 -16.70
CA ARG A 119 34.54 1.65 -17.43
C ARG A 119 35.86 0.90 -17.56
N THR A 120 36.39 0.38 -16.45
CA THR A 120 37.67 -0.36 -16.45
C THR A 120 37.64 -1.59 -17.36
N PHE A 121 36.52 -2.30 -17.45
CA PHE A 121 36.38 -3.45 -18.34
C PHE A 121 36.30 -3.08 -19.83
N TYR A 122 35.65 -1.96 -20.17
CA TYR A 122 35.55 -1.50 -21.56
C TYR A 122 36.87 -0.90 -22.04
N GLU A 123 37.51 -0.09 -21.19
CA GLU A 123 38.79 0.57 -21.44
C GLU A 123 39.94 -0.45 -21.62
N LYS A 124 39.96 -1.51 -20.81
CA LYS A 124 40.90 -2.63 -20.97
C LYS A 124 40.70 -3.41 -22.26
N LYS A 125 39.48 -3.43 -22.81
CA LYS A 125 39.17 -4.16 -24.05
C LYS A 125 39.56 -3.36 -25.30
N ILE A 126 39.44 -2.03 -25.24
CA ILE A 126 39.89 -1.12 -26.31
C ILE A 126 41.42 -1.16 -26.41
N ASN A 127 42.12 -0.91 -25.30
CA ASN A 127 43.59 -0.91 -25.30
C ASN A 127 44.19 -2.24 -25.77
N ARG A 128 43.53 -3.36 -25.45
CA ARG A 128 43.99 -4.67 -25.92
C ARG A 128 43.84 -4.84 -27.43
N ASN A 129 42.87 -4.20 -28.08
CA ASN A 129 42.73 -4.30 -29.54
C ASN A 129 43.76 -3.42 -30.25
N ASP A 130 44.14 -2.29 -29.65
CA ASP A 130 45.16 -1.38 -30.20
C ASP A 130 46.59 -1.94 -30.08
N ASP A 131 46.81 -2.96 -29.25
CA ASP A 131 48.10 -3.67 -29.10
C ASP A 131 48.34 -4.76 -30.19
N PHE A 132 47.34 -5.07 -31.02
CA PHE A 132 47.42 -6.12 -32.06
C PHE A 132 47.44 -5.59 -33.51
N ASP A 133 47.46 -4.26 -33.71
CA ASP A 133 47.68 -3.57 -34.99
C ASP A 133 49.14 -3.10 -35.12
#